data_AF-A0A9E6CRE0-F1
#
_entry.id   AF-A0A9E6CRE0-F1
#
_cell.length_a   1.000
_cell.length_b   1.000
_cell.length_c   1.000
_cell.angle_alpha   90.00
_cell.angle_beta   90.00
_cell.angle_gamma   90.00
#
_symmetry.space_group_name_H-M   'P 1'
#
loop_
_entity.id
_entity.type
_entity.pdbx_description
1 polymer ?
#
loop_
_entity_poly.entity_id
_entity_poly.type
_entity_poly.pdbx_seq_one_letter_code
_entity_poly.pdbx_strand_id
1 'polypeptide(L)'
;MITDETFTQPAVAYAFGRHLGGAVVRNRLRRRLRELLRARADRLTPGCYLIGATAGATKLSWTDLALQVDALLVRCAAKVIR
;
A
#
# COMPACT_ATOMS: atom_id res chain seq x y z
N MET A 1 -10.09 0.04 -3.32
CA MET A 1 -10.18 -1.10 -2.39
C MET A 1 -11.58 -1.64 -2.56
N ILE A 2 -11.69 -2.95 -2.66
CA ILE A 2 -12.94 -3.69 -2.72
C ILE A 2 -12.85 -4.69 -1.59
N THR A 3 -13.68 -4.53 -0.56
CA THR A 3 -13.76 -5.49 0.54
C THR A 3 -14.62 -6.66 0.12
N ASP A 4 -14.20 -7.86 0.48
CA ASP A 4 -14.91 -9.08 0.13
C ASP A 4 -14.60 -10.12 1.22
N GLU A 5 -15.63 -10.53 1.93
CA GLU A 5 -15.53 -11.44 3.08
C GLU A 5 -15.16 -12.87 2.68
N THR A 6 -15.24 -13.20 1.38
CA THR A 6 -14.77 -14.50 0.87
C THR A 6 -13.25 -14.62 0.88
N PHE A 7 -12.52 -13.50 1.00
CA PHE A 7 -11.07 -13.50 1.15
C PHE A 7 -10.68 -13.82 2.59
N THR A 8 -9.71 -14.71 2.77
CA THR A 8 -9.13 -15.02 4.09
C THR A 8 -8.03 -14.05 4.51
N GLN A 9 -7.49 -13.28 3.57
CA GLN A 9 -6.43 -12.29 3.80
C GLN A 9 -6.49 -11.17 2.75
N PRO A 10 -5.98 -9.97 3.05
CA PRO A 10 -5.93 -8.88 2.09
C PRO A 10 -5.01 -9.21 0.90
N ALA A 11 -5.53 -9.08 -0.32
CA ALA A 11 -4.79 -9.20 -1.56
C ALA A 11 -4.35 -7.81 -2.05
N VAL A 12 -3.04 -7.59 -2.21
CA VAL A 12 -2.48 -6.27 -2.56
C VAL A 12 -1.79 -6.29 -3.91
N ALA A 13 -2.25 -5.43 -4.82
CA ALA A 13 -1.62 -5.13 -6.10
C ALA A 13 -0.99 -3.72 -6.12
N TYR A 14 -0.04 -3.50 -7.03
CA TYR A 14 0.72 -2.24 -7.14
C TYR A 14 0.67 -1.69 -8.56
N ALA A 15 0.15 -0.47 -8.73
CA ALA A 15 0.04 0.23 -10.01
C ALA A 15 1.16 1.28 -10.17
N PHE A 16 2.38 0.85 -10.51
CA PHE A 16 3.56 1.73 -10.58
C PHE A 16 3.97 2.06 -12.01
N GLY A 17 3.59 3.27 -12.46
CA GLY A 17 3.93 3.81 -13.78
C GLY A 17 5.40 4.22 -13.95
N ARG A 18 5.82 4.46 -15.20
CA ARG A 18 7.21 4.85 -15.54
C ARG A 18 7.65 6.19 -14.93
N HIS A 19 6.71 7.07 -14.59
CA HIS A 19 6.98 8.36 -13.94
C HIS A 19 7.62 8.22 -12.54
N LEU A 20 7.58 7.02 -11.93
CA LEU A 20 8.27 6.71 -10.68
C LEU A 20 9.75 6.36 -10.87
N GLY A 21 10.23 6.29 -12.13
CA GLY A 21 11.60 5.95 -12.49
C GLY A 21 11.77 4.52 -13.00
N GLY A 22 13.03 4.08 -13.03
CA GLY A 22 13.43 2.78 -13.57
C GLY A 22 12.82 1.58 -12.84
N ALA A 23 12.95 0.39 -13.44
CA ALA A 23 12.42 -0.85 -12.87
C ALA A 23 12.94 -1.13 -11.46
N VAL A 24 14.22 -0.85 -11.18
CA VAL A 24 14.84 -1.05 -9.86
C VAL A 24 14.21 -0.15 -8.80
N VAL A 25 13.99 1.13 -9.10
CA VAL A 25 13.36 2.10 -8.18
C VAL A 25 11.93 1.64 -7.84
N ARG A 26 11.13 1.27 -8.85
CA ARG A 26 9.77 0.76 -8.67
C ARG A 26 9.74 -0.56 -7.89
N ASN A 27 10.67 -1.47 -8.16
CA ASN A 27 10.79 -2.74 -7.44
C ASN A 27 11.17 -2.53 -5.98
N ARG A 28 12.08 -1.59 -5.70
CA ARG A 28 12.45 -1.22 -4.33
C ARG A 28 11.26 -0.65 -3.58
N LEU A 29 10.51 0.28 -4.17
CA LEU A 29 9.30 0.82 -3.57
C LEU A 29 8.25 -0.27 -3.28
N ARG A 30 8.01 -1.16 -4.24
CA ARG A 30 7.09 -2.31 -4.09
C ARG A 30 7.49 -3.22 -2.93
N ARG A 31 8.77 -3.57 -2.83
CA ARG A 31 9.29 -4.40 -1.73
C ARG A 31 9.09 -3.70 -0.38
N ARG A 32 9.43 -2.41 -0.30
CA ARG A 32 9.27 -1.62 0.94
C ARG A 32 7.82 -1.56 1.40
N LEU A 33 6.90 -1.24 0.48
CA LEU A 33 5.47 -1.18 0.78
C LEU A 33 4.90 -2.54 1.17
N ARG A 34 5.34 -3.61 0.51
CA ARG A 34 4.91 -4.97 0.87
C ARG A 34 5.28 -5.32 2.32
N GLU A 35 6.50 -5.03 2.74
CA GLU A 35 6.90 -5.28 4.13
C GLU A 35 6.11 -4.41 5.12
N LEU A 36 5.90 -3.12 4.81
CA LEU A 36 5.10 -2.23 5.66
C LEU A 36 3.65 -2.70 5.80
N LEU A 37 3.03 -3.14 4.70
CA LEU A 37 1.65 -3.64 4.69
C LEU A 37 1.55 -5.02 5.34
N ARG A 38 2.53 -5.89 5.16
CA ARG A 38 2.59 -7.20 5.84
C ARG A 38 2.65 -7.04 7.35
N ALA A 39 3.43 -6.09 7.84
CA ALA A 39 3.51 -5.76 9.27
C ALA A 39 2.23 -5.13 9.84
N ARG A 40 1.26 -4.77 8.98
CA ARG A 40 -0.02 -4.12 9.34
C ARG A 40 -1.22 -4.88 8.78
N ALA A 41 -1.04 -6.17 8.48
CA ALA A 41 -2.06 -6.98 7.82
C ALA A 41 -3.33 -7.10 8.67
N ASP A 42 -3.19 -7.05 9.99
CA ASP A 42 -4.25 -7.00 11.00
C ASP A 42 -5.15 -5.76 10.90
N ARG A 43 -4.64 -4.66 10.31
CA ARG A 43 -5.39 -3.40 10.13
C ARG A 43 -6.10 -3.31 8.77
N LEU A 44 -5.97 -4.34 7.93
CA LEU A 44 -6.58 -4.42 6.61
C LEU A 44 -7.73 -5.44 6.64
N THR A 45 -8.93 -4.99 6.31
CA THR A 45 -10.07 -5.88 6.08
C THR A 45 -9.77 -6.82 4.91
N PRO A 46 -10.24 -8.08 4.93
CA PRO A 46 -10.08 -8.95 3.76
C PRO A 46 -10.71 -8.36 2.49
N GLY A 47 -10.01 -8.55 1.36
CA GLY A 47 -10.42 -8.02 0.07
C GLY A 47 -9.25 -7.61 -0.82
N CYS A 48 -9.57 -6.90 -1.90
CA CYS A 48 -8.62 -6.47 -2.93
C CYS A 48 -8.21 -5.00 -2.77
N TYR A 49 -6.91 -4.76 -2.73
CA TYR A 49 -6.29 -3.44 -2.60
C TYR A 49 -5.41 -3.14 -3.81
N LEU A 50 -5.54 -1.92 -4.33
CA LEU A 50 -4.65 -1.40 -5.37
C LEU A 50 -3.90 -0.20 -4.82
N ILE A 51 -2.57 -0.31 -4.73
CA ILE A 51 -1.70 0.75 -4.23
C ILE A 51 -1.06 1.49 -5.39
N GLY A 52 -1.38 2.78 -5.50
CA GLY A 52 -0.68 3.75 -6.34
C GLY A 52 0.38 4.50 -5.53
N ALA A 53 1.33 5.12 -6.23
CA ALA A 53 2.33 5.99 -5.62
C ALA A 53 2.63 7.18 -6.52
N THR A 54 3.03 8.31 -5.93
CA THR A 54 3.58 9.46 -6.63
C THR A 54 5.12 9.40 -6.64
N ALA A 55 5.77 10.15 -7.53
CA ALA A 55 7.24 10.13 -7.66
C ALA A 55 7.96 10.43 -6.33
N GLY A 56 7.37 11.27 -5.48
CA GLY A 56 7.91 11.59 -4.15
C GLY A 56 8.06 10.38 -3.23
N ALA A 57 7.20 9.38 -3.34
CA ALA A 57 7.23 8.19 -2.49
C ALA A 57 8.52 7.37 -2.63
N THR A 58 9.22 7.48 -3.77
CA THR A 58 10.48 6.77 -4.02
C THR A 58 11.65 7.34 -3.20
N LYS A 59 11.55 8.61 -2.80
CA LYS A 59 12.59 9.35 -2.08
C LYS A 59 12.42 9.33 -0.57
N LEU A 60 11.25 8.90 -0.08
CA LEU A 60 10.96 8.85 1.35
C LEU A 60 11.90 7.89 2.08
N SER A 61 12.28 8.28 3.30
CA SER A 61 12.91 7.38 4.26
C SER A 61 11.97 6.23 4.62
N TRP A 62 12.47 5.19 5.27
CA TRP A 62 11.62 4.08 5.75
C TRP A 62 10.53 4.59 6.70
N THR A 63 10.92 5.43 7.66
CA THR A 63 10.03 6.01 8.67
C THR A 63 8.96 6.89 8.04
N ASP A 64 9.32 7.77 7.10
CA ASP A 64 8.33 8.63 6.45
C ASP A 64 7.36 7.82 5.59
N LEU A 65 7.86 6.80 4.90
CA LEU A 65 6.99 5.90 4.12
C LEU A 65 6.04 5.14 5.03
N ALA A 66 6.49 4.70 6.21
CA ALA A 66 5.65 4.04 7.21
C ALA A 66 4.54 4.97 7.70
N LEU A 67 4.86 6.21 8.05
CA LEU A 67 3.89 7.22 8.47
C LEU A 67 2.82 7.47 7.39
N GLN A 68 3.24 7.57 6.13
CA GLN A 68 2.31 7.74 5.01
C GLN A 68 1.41 6.52 4.81
N VAL A 69 1.94 5.30 4.96
CA VAL A 69 1.13 4.08 4.92
C VAL A 69 0.13 4.04 6.08
N ASP A 70 0.56 4.37 7.29
CA ASP A 70 -0.31 4.39 8.47
C ASP A 70 -1.47 5.39 8.29
N ALA A 71 -1.17 6.60 7.81
CA ALA A 71 -2.20 7.60 7.51
C ALA A 71 -3.15 7.14 6.39
N LEU A 72 -2.63 6.45 5.37
CA LEU A 72 -3.46 5.90 4.29
C LEU A 72 -4.41 4.81 4.80
N LEU A 73 -3.93 3.91 5.66
CA LEU A 73 -4.75 2.83 6.21
C LEU A 73 -5.89 3.37 7.07
N VAL A 74 -5.66 4.40 7.89
CA VAL A 74 -6.71 5.08 8.66
C VAL A 74 -7.79 5.63 7.73
N ARG A 75 -7.40 6.30 6.64
CA ARG A 75 -8.34 6.85 5.65
C ARG A 75 -9.09 5.75 4.88
N CYS A 76 -8.44 4.63 4.61
CA CYS A 76 -9.07 3.47 3.98
C CYS A 76 -10.11 2.83 4.89
N ALA A 77 -9.80 2.61 6.18
CA ALA A 77 -10.73 2.06 7.15
C ALA A 77 -11.99 2.93 7.30
N ALA A 78 -11.83 4.26 7.34
CA ALA A 78 -12.96 5.20 7.38
C ALA A 78 -13.87 5.14 6.14
N LYS A 79 -13.36 4.62 5.00
CA LYS A 79 -14.15 4.42 3.77
C LYS A 79 -14.84 3.06 3.70
N VAL A 80 -14.43 2.06 4.49
CA VAL A 80 -15.10 0.74 4.54
C VAL A 80 -16.47 0.86 5.20
N ILE A 81 -16.61 1.76 6.17
CA ILE A 81 -17.80 1.88 7.03
C ILE A 81 -18.95 2.66 6.34
N ARG A 82 -18.73 3.16 5.11
CA ARG A 82 -19.69 3.94 4.33
C ARG A 82 -20.15 3.16 3.10
#